data_AF-A0A845I1N8-F1
#
_entry.id   AF-A0A845I1N8-F1
#
_cell.length_a   1.000
_cell.length_b   1.000
_cell.length_c   1.000
_cell.angle_alpha   90.00
_cell.angle_beta   90.00
_cell.angle_gamma   90.00
#
_symmetry.space_group_name_H-M   'P 1'
#
loop_
_entity.id
_entity.type
_entity.pdbx_description
1 polymer ?
#
loop_
_entity_poly.entity_id
_entity_poly.type
_entity_poly.pdbx_seq_one_letter_code
_entity_poly.pdbx_strand_id
1 'polypeptide(L)'
;MLNSLNHQQPVVFLDIDDVLCVHRTFNTREVSAALAGDSTVEANQVWQQIFHSTAVESLRQLHQEFEPAYVISSSWTQDLTQAQLCEVFRHTGLSFLADALHEHWCTPRDDDSYRLVEIDAWLDTHALLSPVPFLVIDDLVSGQSLRDSHLEENTVLCEAGAGFLLVQLRHAREVLKKQLAIS
;
A
#
# COMPACT_ATOMS: atom_id res chain seq x y z
N MET A 1 -23.16 -21.21 -19.41
CA MET A 1 -23.51 -20.31 -18.31
C MET A 1 -22.44 -20.48 -17.24
N LEU A 2 -21.41 -19.63 -17.28
CA LEU A 2 -20.47 -19.52 -16.17
C LEU A 2 -21.08 -18.50 -15.20
N ASN A 3 -21.26 -18.89 -13.94
CA ASN A 3 -21.64 -17.99 -12.86
C ASN A 3 -20.58 -16.87 -12.79
N SER A 4 -20.90 -15.68 -13.29
CA SER A 4 -20.14 -14.48 -12.96
C SER A 4 -20.53 -14.12 -11.54
N LEU A 5 -19.80 -14.68 -10.57
CA LEU A 5 -19.76 -14.10 -9.23
C LEU A 5 -19.23 -12.68 -9.43
N ASN A 6 -20.07 -11.67 -9.20
CA ASN A 6 -19.68 -10.27 -9.13
C ASN A 6 -18.66 -10.14 -7.99
N HIS A 7 -17.39 -10.42 -8.25
CA HIS A 7 -16.34 -10.09 -7.31
C HIS A 7 -16.12 -8.58 -7.45
N GLN A 8 -16.59 -7.82 -6.48
CA GLN A 8 -16.13 -6.46 -6.32
C GLN A 8 -14.62 -6.53 -6.08
N GLN A 9 -13.86 -5.89 -6.97
CA GLN A 9 -12.41 -5.79 -6.84
C GLN A 9 -12.08 -5.13 -5.49
N PRO A 10 -11.31 -5.79 -4.60
CA PRO A 10 -10.98 -5.19 -3.32
C PRO A 10 -10.08 -3.97 -3.48
N VAL A 11 -10.14 -3.05 -2.52
CA VAL A 11 -9.22 -1.92 -2.41
C VAL A 11 -8.20 -2.20 -1.31
N VAL A 12 -6.91 -1.98 -1.59
CA VAL A 12 -5.84 -2.04 -0.59
C VAL A 12 -5.29 -0.65 -0.37
N PHE A 13 -5.46 -0.12 0.84
CA PHE A 13 -4.74 1.07 1.32
C PHE A 13 -3.35 0.61 1.79
N LEU A 14 -2.31 1.09 1.11
CA LEU A 14 -0.96 0.59 1.25
C LEU A 14 -0.03 1.71 1.71
N ASP A 15 0.56 1.53 2.89
CA ASP A 15 1.77 2.27 3.25
C ASP A 15 3.03 1.67 2.61
N ILE A 16 4.09 2.48 2.57
CA ILE A 16 5.41 2.14 2.04
C ILE A 16 6.42 1.99 3.17
N ASP A 17 6.53 2.97 4.07
CA ASP A 17 7.52 2.97 5.15
C ASP A 17 7.22 1.87 6.17
N ASP A 18 8.24 1.11 6.56
CA ASP A 18 8.13 -0.04 7.48
C ASP A 18 7.16 -1.17 7.04
N VAL A 19 6.55 -1.06 5.85
CA VAL A 19 5.74 -2.08 5.16
C VAL A 19 6.52 -2.71 4.01
N LEU A 20 6.95 -1.91 3.04
CA LEU A 20 7.80 -2.32 1.90
C LEU A 20 9.21 -1.77 2.02
N CYS A 21 9.34 -0.49 2.40
CA CYS A 21 10.59 0.21 2.63
C CYS A 21 11.01 0.07 4.10
N VAL A 22 11.67 -1.04 4.40
CA VAL A 22 12.05 -1.42 5.78
C VAL A 22 13.47 -0.97 6.13
N HIS A 23 14.32 -0.81 5.12
CA HIS A 23 15.72 -0.43 5.32
C HIS A 23 15.86 1.08 5.36
N ARG A 24 16.32 1.64 6.49
CA ARG A 24 16.59 3.08 6.64
C ARG A 24 17.80 3.58 5.83
N THR A 25 18.38 2.74 4.99
CA THR A 25 19.48 3.10 4.09
C THR A 25 19.03 4.08 3.02
N PHE A 26 17.81 3.88 2.49
CA PHE A 26 17.23 4.70 1.45
C PHE A 26 15.82 5.10 1.87
N ASN A 27 15.45 6.34 1.61
CA ASN A 27 14.10 6.87 1.80
C ASN A 27 13.70 7.71 0.58
N THR A 28 12.57 8.41 0.68
CA THR A 28 12.02 9.27 -0.37
C THR A 28 13.01 10.29 -0.92
N ARG A 29 13.99 10.74 -0.12
CA ARG A 29 15.06 11.64 -0.56
C ARG A 29 15.98 10.99 -1.57
N GLU A 30 16.52 9.81 -1.26
CA GLU A 30 17.42 9.10 -2.19
C GLU A 30 16.66 8.62 -3.43
N VAL A 31 15.39 8.25 -3.29
CA VAL A 31 14.50 7.94 -4.42
C VAL A 31 14.31 9.16 -5.33
N SER A 32 14.01 10.33 -4.77
CA SER A 32 13.86 11.57 -5.52
C SER A 32 15.13 11.96 -6.26
N ALA A 33 16.29 11.85 -5.59
CA ALA A 33 17.59 12.12 -6.21
C ALA A 33 17.88 11.16 -7.37
N ALA A 34 17.58 9.86 -7.21
CA ALA A 34 17.79 8.86 -8.23
C ALA A 34 16.85 9.07 -9.44
N LEU A 35 15.59 9.45 -9.22
CA LEU A 35 14.65 9.84 -10.29
C LEU A 35 15.12 11.10 -11.03
N ALA A 36 15.71 12.06 -10.32
CA ALA A 36 16.25 13.28 -10.93
C ALA A 36 17.56 13.05 -11.71
N GLY A 37 18.12 11.83 -11.69
CA GLY A 37 19.40 11.52 -12.30
C GLY A 37 20.59 12.19 -11.58
N ASP A 38 20.45 12.46 -10.28
CA ASP A 38 21.51 13.07 -9.48
C ASP A 38 22.72 12.12 -9.36
N SER A 39 23.88 12.57 -9.85
CA SER A 39 25.13 11.81 -9.82
C SER A 39 25.71 11.56 -8.43
N THR A 40 25.16 12.20 -7.39
CA THR A 40 25.58 12.00 -5.99
C THR A 40 24.97 10.76 -5.35
N VAL A 41 23.97 10.13 -5.99
CA VAL A 41 23.36 8.88 -5.55
C VAL A 41 23.58 7.76 -6.57
N GLU A 42 23.91 6.56 -6.07
CA GLU A 42 24.02 5.37 -6.90
C GLU A 42 22.63 4.80 -7.17
N ALA A 43 21.94 5.31 -8.20
CA ALA A 43 20.56 4.95 -8.51
C ALA A 43 20.30 3.44 -8.58
N ASN A 44 21.23 2.67 -9.17
CA ASN A 44 21.12 1.20 -9.21
C ASN A 44 21.09 0.56 -7.82
N GLN A 45 21.84 1.11 -6.85
CA GLN A 45 21.81 0.61 -5.47
C GLN A 45 20.48 0.95 -4.80
N VAL A 46 19.95 2.16 -5.02
CA VAL A 46 18.63 2.57 -4.53
C VAL A 46 17.57 1.58 -5.03
N TRP A 47 17.48 1.33 -6.35
CA TRP A 47 16.47 0.45 -6.94
C TRP A 47 16.57 -1.00 -6.48
N GLN A 48 17.77 -1.50 -6.21
CA GLN A 48 17.98 -2.87 -5.75
C GLN A 48 17.67 -3.09 -4.27
N GLN A 49 17.67 -2.04 -3.45
CA GLN A 49 17.68 -2.16 -1.99
C GLN A 49 16.58 -1.37 -1.27
N ILE A 50 15.87 -0.47 -1.96
CA ILE A 50 14.83 0.36 -1.34
C ILE A 50 13.69 -0.49 -0.74
N PHE A 51 13.30 -1.59 -1.41
CA PHE A 51 12.23 -2.45 -0.91
C PHE A 51 12.73 -3.80 -0.40
N HIS A 52 12.17 -4.21 0.74
CA HIS A 52 12.43 -5.48 1.37
C HIS A 52 11.85 -6.62 0.52
N SER A 53 12.72 -7.48 0.00
CA SER A 53 12.36 -8.51 -0.99
C SER A 53 11.24 -9.46 -0.53
N THR A 54 11.24 -9.84 0.76
CA THR A 54 10.20 -10.73 1.31
C THR A 54 8.86 -10.00 1.48
N ALA A 55 8.90 -8.69 1.72
CA ALA A 55 7.68 -7.89 1.80
C ALA A 55 7.04 -7.71 0.42
N VAL A 56 7.87 -7.43 -0.59
CA VAL A 56 7.47 -7.39 -2.01
C VAL A 56 6.84 -8.71 -2.45
N GLU A 57 7.47 -9.84 -2.11
CA GLU A 57 6.94 -11.16 -2.47
C GLU A 57 5.60 -11.46 -1.78
N SER A 58 5.46 -11.08 -0.51
CA SER A 58 4.20 -11.24 0.22
C SER A 58 3.07 -10.39 -0.40
N LEU A 59 3.38 -9.14 -0.78
CA LEU A 59 2.41 -8.27 -1.47
C LEU A 59 2.06 -8.81 -2.86
N ARG A 60 3.03 -9.37 -3.60
CA ARG A 60 2.79 -10.01 -4.90
C ARG A 60 1.83 -11.19 -4.77
N GLN A 61 2.00 -12.04 -3.75
CA GLN A 61 1.09 -13.16 -3.50
C GLN A 61 -0.32 -12.68 -3.15
N LEU A 62 -0.45 -11.61 -2.37
CA LEU A 62 -1.75 -10.99 -2.11
C LEU A 62 -2.39 -10.49 -3.42
N HIS A 63 -1.61 -9.79 -4.24
CA HIS A 63 -2.07 -9.29 -5.54
C HIS A 63 -2.56 -10.41 -6.46
N GLN A 64 -1.79 -11.48 -6.59
CA GLN A 64 -2.15 -12.62 -7.44
C GLN A 64 -3.41 -13.35 -6.99
N GLU A 65 -3.74 -13.31 -5.70
CA GLU A 65 -4.90 -14.00 -5.15
C GLU A 65 -6.19 -13.18 -5.23
N PHE A 66 -6.11 -11.86 -5.08
CA PHE A 66 -7.29 -11.00 -4.96
C PHE A 66 -7.42 -9.93 -6.06
N GLU A 67 -6.38 -9.74 -6.86
CA GLU A 67 -6.28 -8.70 -7.91
C GLU A 67 -6.79 -7.31 -7.45
N PRO A 68 -6.38 -6.80 -6.27
CA PRO A 68 -6.96 -5.58 -5.72
C PRO A 68 -6.50 -4.35 -6.50
N ALA A 69 -7.29 -3.29 -6.41
CA ALA A 69 -6.86 -1.93 -6.73
C ALA A 69 -6.13 -1.31 -5.53
N TYR A 70 -5.04 -0.59 -5.76
CA TYR A 70 -4.23 -0.01 -4.70
C TYR A 70 -4.41 1.49 -4.55
N VAL A 71 -4.53 1.92 -3.31
CA VAL A 71 -4.51 3.33 -2.89
C VAL A 71 -3.31 3.51 -1.98
N ILE A 72 -2.40 4.42 -2.33
CA ILE A 72 -1.21 4.70 -1.52
C ILE A 72 -1.61 5.59 -0.34
N SER A 73 -1.45 5.07 0.87
CA SER A 73 -1.63 5.79 2.13
C SER A 73 -0.26 5.96 2.78
N SER A 74 0.57 6.86 2.25
CA SER A 74 1.98 6.98 2.65
C SER A 74 2.51 8.41 2.57
N SER A 75 3.57 8.70 3.33
CA SER A 75 4.26 10.01 3.31
C SER A 75 4.87 10.34 1.96
N TRP A 76 5.21 9.29 1.19
CA TRP A 76 5.80 9.41 -0.13
C TRP A 76 4.92 10.18 -1.11
N THR A 77 3.60 10.24 -0.91
CA THR A 77 2.69 10.98 -1.80
C THR A 77 2.79 12.50 -1.65
N GLN A 78 3.45 12.99 -0.59
CA GLN A 78 3.75 14.43 -0.40
C GLN A 78 4.92 14.88 -1.27
N ASP A 79 5.86 13.96 -1.57
CA ASP A 79 7.09 14.26 -2.31
C ASP A 79 7.05 13.76 -3.76
N LEU A 80 6.27 12.71 -4.04
CA LEU A 80 6.26 12.03 -5.33
C LEU A 80 4.89 12.11 -6.00
N THR A 81 4.92 12.49 -7.29
CA THR A 81 3.74 12.37 -8.16
C THR A 81 3.40 10.91 -8.44
N GLN A 82 2.17 10.63 -8.86
CA GLN A 82 1.75 9.30 -9.31
C GLN A 82 2.69 8.71 -10.36
N ALA A 83 3.13 9.53 -11.33
CA ALA A 83 4.03 9.09 -12.40
C ALA A 83 5.40 8.66 -11.84
N GLN A 84 5.94 9.41 -10.89
CA GLN A 84 7.21 9.08 -10.22
C GLN A 84 7.09 7.81 -9.37
N LEU A 85 6.03 7.65 -8.59
CA LEU A 85 5.81 6.41 -7.83
C LEU A 85 5.68 5.19 -8.75
N CYS A 86 4.95 5.33 -9.85
CA CYS A 86 4.86 4.30 -10.89
C CYS A 86 6.22 3.96 -11.49
N GLU A 87 7.10 4.94 -11.70
CA GLU A 87 8.47 4.72 -12.18
C GLU A 87 9.29 3.95 -11.13
N VAL A 88 9.23 4.36 -9.86
CA VAL A 88 9.86 3.64 -8.74
C VAL A 88 9.42 2.18 -8.73
N PHE A 89 8.11 1.92 -8.73
CA PHE A 89 7.58 0.55 -8.71
C PHE A 89 8.06 -0.29 -9.89
N ARG A 90 8.15 0.29 -11.09
CA ARG A 90 8.68 -0.43 -12.27
C ARG A 90 10.17 -0.73 -12.15
N HIS A 91 10.96 0.17 -11.59
CA HIS A 91 12.39 -0.05 -11.35
C HIS A 91 12.67 -1.10 -10.27
N THR A 92 11.75 -1.28 -9.32
CA THR A 92 11.94 -2.15 -8.15
C THR A 92 11.20 -3.48 -8.24
N GLY A 93 10.73 -3.88 -9.43
CA GLY A 93 10.02 -5.15 -9.64
C GLY A 93 8.58 -5.18 -9.10
N LEU A 94 8.01 -4.03 -8.74
CA LEU A 94 6.63 -3.83 -8.31
C LEU A 94 5.73 -3.34 -9.46
N SER A 95 6.02 -3.66 -10.72
CA SER A 95 5.19 -3.20 -11.86
C SER A 95 3.70 -3.53 -11.72
N PHE A 96 3.36 -4.66 -11.07
CA PHE A 96 1.97 -5.02 -10.79
C PHE A 96 1.26 -3.99 -9.90
N LEU A 97 1.98 -3.32 -9.00
CA LEU A 97 1.45 -2.26 -8.15
C LEU A 97 1.19 -1.00 -8.99
N ALA A 98 2.13 -0.65 -9.87
CA ALA A 98 1.98 0.48 -10.79
C ALA A 98 0.79 0.31 -11.75
N ASP A 99 0.55 -0.92 -12.20
CA ASP A 99 -0.51 -1.24 -13.16
C ASP A 99 -1.88 -1.44 -12.47
N ALA A 100 -1.90 -1.62 -11.15
CA ALA A 100 -3.11 -1.83 -10.35
C ALA A 100 -3.43 -0.65 -9.41
N LEU A 101 -2.83 0.52 -9.60
CA LEU A 101 -3.25 1.72 -8.87
C LEU A 101 -4.70 2.07 -9.19
N HIS A 102 -5.46 2.39 -8.16
CA HIS A 102 -6.83 2.91 -8.29
C HIS A 102 -6.82 4.26 -9.02
N GLU A 103 -7.92 4.64 -9.68
CA GLU A 103 -8.01 5.96 -10.35
C GLU A 103 -7.78 7.13 -9.37
N HIS A 104 -8.32 6.97 -8.15
CA HIS A 104 -8.06 7.79 -6.98
C HIS A 104 -6.92 7.17 -6.15
N TRP A 105 -5.72 7.25 -6.69
CA TRP A 105 -4.55 6.43 -6.33
C TRP A 105 -3.92 6.70 -4.95
N CYS A 106 -4.30 7.75 -4.22
CA CYS A 106 -3.79 8.03 -2.88
C CYS A 106 -4.88 8.59 -1.96
N THR A 107 -4.67 8.45 -0.65
CA THR A 107 -5.53 9.10 0.34
C THR A 107 -5.33 10.61 0.35
N PRO A 108 -6.36 11.41 0.68
CA PRO A 108 -6.18 12.82 0.98
C PRO A 108 -5.34 12.95 2.26
N ARG A 109 -4.30 13.76 2.23
CA ARG A 109 -3.38 13.99 3.36
C ARG A 109 -3.12 15.48 3.55
N ASP A 110 -3.18 15.91 4.80
CA ASP A 110 -2.77 17.23 5.28
C ASP A 110 -1.64 17.07 6.32
N ASP A 111 -0.93 18.15 6.66
CA ASP A 111 0.24 18.09 7.57
C ASP A 111 -0.09 17.53 8.96
N ASP A 112 -1.33 17.69 9.42
CA ASP A 112 -1.83 17.25 10.73
C ASP A 112 -2.80 16.06 10.65
N SER A 113 -2.98 15.45 9.46
CA SER A 113 -3.86 14.28 9.33
C SER A 113 -3.20 13.01 9.89
N TYR A 114 -4.04 12.12 10.41
CA TYR A 114 -3.64 10.79 10.85
C TYR A 114 -4.38 9.75 10.02
N ARG A 115 -3.78 8.56 9.90
CA ARG A 115 -4.18 7.55 8.91
C ARG A 115 -5.67 7.21 8.88
N LEU A 116 -6.30 7.11 10.06
CA LEU A 116 -7.73 6.81 10.16
C LEU A 116 -8.57 7.85 9.40
N VAL A 117 -8.30 9.14 9.60
CA VAL A 117 -9.04 10.22 8.92
C VAL A 117 -8.77 10.24 7.42
N GLU A 118 -7.53 9.97 7.00
CA GLU A 118 -7.17 9.93 5.58
C GLU A 118 -7.94 8.81 4.84
N ILE A 119 -8.04 7.63 5.45
CA ILE A 119 -8.73 6.48 4.87
C ILE A 119 -10.25 6.68 4.91
N ASP A 120 -10.81 7.14 6.03
CA ASP A 120 -12.24 7.45 6.12
C ASP A 120 -12.65 8.49 5.08
N ALA A 121 -11.87 9.57 4.91
CA ALA A 121 -12.16 10.60 3.92
C ALA A 121 -12.15 10.04 2.48
N TRP A 122 -11.23 9.13 2.18
CA TRP A 122 -11.21 8.44 0.89
C TRP A 122 -12.45 7.56 0.71
N LEU A 123 -12.80 6.75 1.72
CA LEU A 123 -13.95 5.85 1.69
C LEU A 123 -15.28 6.61 1.56
N ASP A 124 -15.45 7.69 2.30
CA ASP A 124 -16.64 8.55 2.24
C ASP A 124 -16.82 9.19 0.86
N THR A 125 -15.71 9.50 0.18
CA THR A 125 -15.74 10.13 -1.14
C THR A 125 -15.96 9.10 -2.25
N HIS A 126 -15.36 7.92 -2.14
CA HIS A 126 -15.21 6.99 -3.27
C HIS A 126 -15.95 5.65 -3.10
N ALA A 127 -16.33 5.26 -1.88
CA ALA A 127 -16.96 3.97 -1.59
C ALA A 127 -18.36 4.08 -0.95
N LEU A 128 -18.88 5.30 -0.74
CA LEU A 128 -20.13 5.54 -0.01
C LEU A 128 -21.39 5.01 -0.71
N LEU A 129 -21.41 4.96 -2.05
CA LEU A 129 -22.56 4.47 -2.83
C LEU A 129 -22.50 2.97 -3.12
N SER A 130 -21.31 2.39 -3.08
CA SER A 130 -21.08 0.97 -3.35
C SER A 130 -19.95 0.52 -2.44
N PRO A 131 -20.29 -0.04 -1.26
CA PRO A 131 -19.29 -0.62 -0.38
C PRO A 131 -18.44 -1.60 -1.18
N VAL A 132 -17.12 -1.48 -1.06
CA VAL A 132 -16.16 -2.41 -1.66
C VAL A 132 -15.40 -3.10 -0.54
N PRO A 133 -15.06 -4.39 -0.68
CA PRO A 133 -14.12 -5.02 0.23
C PRO A 133 -12.83 -4.21 0.27
N PHE A 134 -12.28 -3.96 1.46
CA PHE A 134 -11.03 -3.22 1.59
C PHE A 134 -10.13 -3.75 2.70
N LEU A 135 -8.85 -3.49 2.54
CA LEU A 135 -7.80 -3.84 3.47
C LEU A 135 -6.87 -2.64 3.65
N VAL A 136 -6.46 -2.38 4.89
CA VAL A 136 -5.41 -1.44 5.22
C VAL A 136 -4.15 -2.22 5.58
N ILE A 137 -3.03 -1.94 4.93
CA ILE A 137 -1.72 -2.48 5.25
C ILE A 137 -0.82 -1.32 5.65
N ASP A 138 -0.37 -1.36 6.90
CA ASP A 138 0.28 -0.23 7.54
C ASP A 138 1.38 -0.68 8.49
N ASP A 139 2.14 0.27 9.02
CA ASP A 139 3.05 0.06 10.14
C ASP A 139 2.44 0.57 11.48
N LEU A 140 2.98 0.12 12.61
CA LEU A 140 2.48 0.48 13.94
C LEU A 140 2.66 1.97 14.30
N VAL A 141 3.61 2.67 13.69
CA VAL A 141 3.94 4.07 13.98
C VAL A 141 2.94 4.98 13.28
N SER A 142 2.85 4.92 11.95
CA SER A 142 1.96 5.83 11.21
C SER A 142 0.50 5.36 11.24
N GLY A 143 0.28 4.04 11.33
CA GLY A 143 -1.03 3.42 11.50
C GLY A 143 -1.58 3.44 12.93
N GLN A 144 -0.95 4.15 13.87
CA GLN A 144 -1.34 4.14 15.29
C GLN A 144 -2.82 4.45 15.49
N SER A 145 -3.39 5.39 14.73
CA SER A 145 -4.78 5.79 14.83
C SER A 145 -5.79 4.71 14.39
N LEU A 146 -5.34 3.65 13.70
CA LEU A 146 -6.20 2.55 13.25
C LEU A 146 -6.51 1.57 14.38
N ARG A 147 -5.68 1.53 15.42
CA ARG A 147 -5.89 0.69 16.61
C ARG A 147 -7.07 1.19 17.41
N ASP A 148 -7.90 0.27 17.90
CA ASP A 148 -9.13 0.55 18.63
C ASP A 148 -10.16 1.40 17.84
N SER A 149 -10.00 1.47 16.51
CA SER A 149 -10.89 2.19 15.59
C SER A 149 -11.89 1.26 14.91
N HIS A 150 -12.88 1.82 14.20
CA HIS A 150 -13.82 1.01 13.39
C HIS A 150 -13.16 0.35 12.17
N LEU A 151 -11.94 0.74 11.80
CA LEU A 151 -11.17 0.14 10.70
C LEU A 151 -10.24 -0.98 11.17
N GLU A 152 -10.11 -1.23 12.47
CA GLU A 152 -9.13 -2.20 13.01
C GLU A 152 -9.33 -3.61 12.44
N GLU A 153 -10.59 -4.07 12.32
CA GLU A 153 -10.90 -5.40 11.74
C GLU A 153 -10.47 -5.55 10.27
N ASN A 154 -10.26 -4.43 9.57
CA ASN A 154 -9.83 -4.38 8.18
C ASN A 154 -8.35 -3.99 8.06
N THR A 155 -7.59 -3.95 9.16
CA THR A 155 -6.22 -3.46 9.21
C THR A 155 -5.22 -4.57 9.55
N VAL A 156 -4.10 -4.57 8.83
CA VAL A 156 -2.93 -5.40 9.10
C VAL A 156 -1.74 -4.48 9.39
N LEU A 157 -1.33 -4.43 10.67
CA LEU A 157 -0.20 -3.64 11.12
C LEU A 157 1.10 -4.46 11.08
N CYS A 158 2.13 -3.88 10.49
CA CYS A 158 3.51 -4.38 10.45
C CYS A 158 4.28 -3.78 11.62
N GLU A 159 5.17 -4.57 12.24
CA GLU A 159 6.11 -3.99 13.20
C GLU A 159 7.13 -3.10 12.50
N ALA A 160 7.49 -1.99 13.13
CA ALA A 160 8.50 -1.07 12.61
C ALA A 160 9.83 -1.82 12.36
N GLY A 161 10.38 -1.68 11.17
CA GLY A 161 11.59 -2.40 10.76
C GLY A 161 11.40 -3.88 10.40
N ALA A 162 10.18 -4.41 10.35
CA ALA A 162 9.92 -5.82 9.98
C ALA A 162 9.35 -5.99 8.55
N GLY A 163 8.44 -5.13 8.12
CA GLY A 163 7.77 -5.22 6.83
C GLY A 163 6.55 -6.16 6.78
N PHE A 164 5.90 -6.20 5.61
CA PHE A 164 4.74 -7.05 5.33
C PHE A 164 5.15 -8.51 5.06
N LEU A 165 5.33 -9.32 6.10
CA LEU A 165 5.82 -10.69 5.98
C LEU A 165 4.68 -11.73 5.89
N LEU A 166 5.04 -13.02 5.86
CA LEU A 166 4.09 -14.12 5.72
C LEU A 166 2.98 -14.14 6.79
N VAL A 167 3.27 -13.69 8.01
CA VAL A 167 2.26 -13.61 9.08
C VAL A 167 1.22 -12.54 8.74
N GLN A 168 1.66 -11.36 8.32
CA GLN A 168 0.79 -10.27 7.87
C GLN A 168 0.00 -10.67 6.61
N LEU A 169 0.62 -11.36 5.66
CA LEU A 169 -0.07 -11.89 4.47
C LEU A 169 -1.19 -12.87 4.83
N ARG A 170 -0.99 -13.75 5.80
CA ARG A 170 -2.05 -14.67 6.27
C ARG A 170 -3.22 -13.89 6.86
N HIS A 171 -2.93 -12.88 7.68
CA HIS A 171 -3.97 -12.03 8.26
C HIS A 171 -4.72 -11.23 7.18
N ALA A 172 -4.01 -10.63 6.22
CA ALA A 172 -4.59 -9.92 5.08
C ALA A 172 -5.54 -10.81 4.26
N ARG A 173 -5.15 -12.08 4.03
CA ARG A 173 -6.00 -13.07 3.36
C ARG A 173 -7.28 -13.36 4.15
N GLU A 174 -7.19 -13.50 5.46
CA GLU A 174 -8.34 -13.76 6.32
C GLU A 174 -9.33 -12.59 6.29
N VAL A 175 -8.83 -11.35 6.40
CA VAL A 175 -9.63 -10.12 6.29
C VAL A 175 -10.38 -10.07 4.96
N LEU A 176 -9.68 -10.19 3.83
CA LEU A 176 -10.30 -10.09 2.50
C LEU A 176 -11.28 -11.25 2.24
N LYS A 177 -10.94 -12.49 2.64
CA LYS A 177 -11.84 -13.65 2.49
C LYS A 177 -13.12 -13.49 3.31
N LYS A 178 -13.04 -12.95 4.53
CA LYS A 178 -14.21 -12.69 5.37
C LYS A 178 -15.17 -11.72 4.68
N GLN A 179 -14.66 -10.64 4.10
CA GLN A 179 -15.48 -9.64 3.42
C GLN A 179 -16.09 -10.19 2.11
N LEU A 180 -15.29 -10.89 1.30
CA LEU A 180 -15.72 -11.47 0.03
C LEU A 180 -16.72 -12.63 0.19
N ALA A 181 -16.71 -13.33 1.33
CA ALA A 181 -17.71 -14.36 1.63
C ALA A 181 -19.09 -13.80 2.01
N ILE A 182 -19.17 -12.51 2.34
CA ILE A 182 -20.38 -11.80 2.79
C ILE A 182 -20.99 -10.95 1.65
N SER A 183 -20.24 -10.77 0.56
CA SER A 183 -20.60 -9.96 -0.62
C SER A 183 -21.38 -10.78 -1.66
#